data_AF-A0A2E0KXE3-F1
#
_entry.id   AF-A0A2E0KXE3-F1
#
_cell.length_a   1.000
_cell.length_b   1.000
_cell.length_c   1.000
_cell.angle_alpha   90.00
_cell.angle_beta   90.00
_cell.angle_gamma   90.00
#
_symmetry.space_group_name_H-M   'P 1'
#
loop_
_entity.id
_entity.type
_entity.pdbx_description
1 polymer ?
#
loop_
_entity_poly.entity_id
_entity_poly.type
_entity_poly.pdbx_seq_one_letter_code
_entity_poly.pdbx_strand_id
1 'polypeptide(L)'
;MFAGAKWHYNGSMAENVESSSKKRKRGDQISSTQVMFAAILAVGLLLAINFSSRITAGQPLQEAYNRAEAEIEQLEREQAALIAQRDYARSDAFVEQWARDEGKMIRPGEVLVVPVPAARSLPEQAVDTTVSVPVETTAPKAEPWQVWWALFLDAAPPDIE
;
A
#
# COMPACT_ATOMS: atom_id res chain seq x y z
N MET A 1 -60.50 9.92 101.02
CA MET A 1 -61.54 8.90 101.32
C MET A 1 -62.33 8.72 100.03
N PHE A 2 -62.33 7.61 99.29
CA PHE A 2 -62.06 6.20 99.60
C PHE A 2 -61.31 5.54 98.43
N ALA A 3 -60.47 4.57 98.79
CA ALA A 3 -59.91 3.56 97.90
C ALA A 3 -60.97 2.49 97.58
N GLY A 4 -60.82 1.79 96.45
CA GLY A 4 -61.65 0.63 96.12
C GLY A 4 -61.32 -0.01 94.78
N ALA A 5 -60.28 -0.85 94.76
CA ALA A 5 -59.84 -1.65 93.63
C ALA A 5 -60.77 -2.82 93.29
N LYS A 6 -60.77 -3.31 92.04
CA LYS A 6 -60.67 -4.75 91.77
C LYS A 6 -60.29 -5.05 90.31
N TRP A 7 -59.17 -5.75 90.14
CA TRP A 7 -58.76 -6.38 88.88
C TRP A 7 -59.48 -7.70 88.71
N HIS A 8 -59.87 -8.04 87.47
CA HIS A 8 -60.03 -9.43 87.05
C HIS A 8 -59.39 -9.60 85.66
N TYR A 9 -58.40 -10.49 85.63
CA TYR A 9 -57.67 -10.97 84.47
C TYR A 9 -58.48 -12.12 83.83
N ASN A 10 -58.54 -12.22 82.51
CA ASN A 10 -58.86 -13.48 81.84
C ASN A 10 -58.07 -13.58 80.54
N GLY A 11 -57.41 -14.72 80.34
CA GLY A 11 -56.53 -14.98 79.20
C GLY A 11 -57.10 -16.04 78.25
N SER A 12 -56.56 -16.06 77.04
CA SER A 12 -56.44 -17.27 76.23
C SER A 12 -55.34 -17.06 75.19
N MET A 13 -54.45 -18.05 75.15
CA MET A 13 -53.25 -18.15 74.34
C MET A 13 -53.54 -18.44 72.86
N ALA A 14 -52.56 -18.04 72.04
CA ALA A 14 -52.14 -18.63 70.76
C ALA A 14 -53.04 -18.44 69.52
N GLU A 15 -52.59 -17.62 68.57
CA GLU A 15 -52.10 -18.05 67.23
C GLU A 15 -51.50 -16.82 66.51
N ASN A 16 -50.17 -16.71 66.47
CA ASN A 16 -49.34 -16.89 65.27
C ASN A 16 -49.74 -16.06 64.03
N VAL A 17 -48.98 -14.97 63.83
CA VAL A 17 -48.27 -14.60 62.59
C VAL A 17 -49.09 -14.53 61.29
N GLU A 18 -49.42 -13.31 60.87
CA GLU A 18 -48.89 -12.73 59.62
C GLU A 18 -49.29 -11.25 59.51
N SER A 19 -48.39 -10.36 59.93
CA SER A 19 -48.51 -8.94 59.60
C SER A 19 -48.33 -8.78 58.10
N SER A 20 -49.40 -8.37 57.44
CA SER A 20 -49.51 -8.24 55.99
C SER A 20 -48.68 -7.05 55.48
N SER A 21 -47.35 -7.21 55.43
CA SER A 21 -46.48 -6.26 54.74
C SER A 21 -46.43 -6.59 53.25
N LYS A 22 -47.47 -6.18 52.53
CA LYS A 22 -47.47 -6.21 51.07
C LYS A 22 -46.46 -5.18 50.57
N LYS A 23 -45.21 -5.60 50.38
CA LYS A 23 -44.17 -4.81 49.71
C LYS A 23 -44.71 -4.39 48.34
N ARG A 24 -45.21 -3.15 48.25
CA ARG A 24 -45.57 -2.55 46.97
C ARG A 24 -44.27 -2.45 46.17
N LYS A 25 -44.05 -3.39 45.26
CA LYS A 25 -43.17 -3.16 44.10
C LYS A 25 -43.76 -1.95 43.40
N ARG A 26 -43.22 -0.76 43.68
CA ARG A 26 -43.28 0.35 42.76
C ARG A 26 -42.50 -0.13 41.55
N GLY A 27 -43.19 -0.82 40.64
CA GLY A 27 -42.69 -1.00 39.29
C GLY A 27 -42.43 0.42 38.81
N ASP A 28 -41.17 0.69 38.49
CA ASP A 28 -40.75 1.98 37.96
C ASP A 28 -41.55 2.18 36.68
N GLN A 29 -42.63 2.96 36.78
CA GLN A 29 -43.54 3.17 35.68
C GLN A 29 -42.85 4.15 34.76
N ILE A 30 -42.09 3.60 33.81
CA ILE A 30 -41.50 4.36 32.73
C ILE A 30 -42.65 5.15 32.11
N SER A 31 -42.60 6.47 32.25
CA SER A 31 -43.66 7.35 31.79
C SER A 31 -43.86 7.12 30.29
N SER A 32 -45.10 7.01 29.83
CA SER A 32 -45.40 6.83 28.39
C SER A 32 -44.72 7.92 27.54
N THR A 33 -44.60 9.13 28.08
CA THR A 33 -43.87 10.24 27.47
C THR A 33 -42.37 9.96 27.32
N GLN A 34 -41.76 9.29 28.30
CA GLN A 34 -40.34 8.89 28.27
C GLN A 34 -40.09 7.78 27.24
N VAL A 35 -41.02 6.82 27.12
CA VAL A 35 -40.96 5.80 26.05
C VAL A 35 -41.09 6.45 24.68
N MET A 36 -42.01 7.41 24.51
CA MET A 36 -42.19 8.13 23.25
C MET A 36 -40.97 8.97 22.88
N PHE A 37 -40.38 9.66 23.85
CA PHE A 37 -39.14 10.42 23.65
C PHE A 37 -37.96 9.50 23.27
N ALA A 38 -37.82 8.37 23.95
CA ALA A 38 -36.81 7.37 23.63
C ALA A 38 -37.01 6.78 22.22
N ALA A 39 -38.25 6.54 21.81
CA ALA A 39 -38.57 6.06 20.46
C ALA A 39 -38.22 7.10 19.39
N ILE A 40 -38.55 8.38 19.60
CA ILE A 40 -38.19 9.46 18.66
C ILE A 40 -36.66 9.61 18.57
N LEU A 41 -35.95 9.56 19.70
CA LEU A 41 -34.49 9.58 19.71
C LEU A 41 -33.89 8.38 18.98
N ALA A 42 -34.42 7.17 19.20
CA ALA A 42 -33.96 5.96 18.53
C ALA A 42 -34.15 6.04 17.01
N VAL A 43 -35.32 6.52 16.55
CA VAL A 43 -35.60 6.74 15.13
C VAL A 43 -34.69 7.83 14.54
N GLY A 44 -34.50 8.94 15.25
CA GLY A 44 -33.59 10.02 14.84
C GLY A 44 -32.14 9.54 14.70
N LEU A 45 -31.67 8.74 15.65
CA LEU A 45 -30.32 8.16 15.62
C LEU A 45 -30.16 7.15 14.47
N LEU A 46 -31.16 6.29 14.24
CA LEU A 46 -31.19 5.38 13.11
C LEU A 46 -31.15 6.11 11.77
N LEU A 47 -31.91 7.20 11.63
CA LEU A 47 -31.90 8.03 10.43
C LEU A 47 -30.55 8.72 10.24
N ALA A 48 -29.93 9.24 11.29
CA ALA A 48 -28.61 9.88 11.21
C ALA A 48 -27.53 8.90 10.72
N ILE A 49 -27.51 7.67 11.27
CA ILE A 49 -26.56 6.61 10.85
C ILE A 49 -26.83 6.19 9.39
N ASN A 50 -28.09 5.96 9.02
CA ASN A 50 -28.46 5.55 7.67
C ASN A 50 -28.18 6.64 6.62
N PHE A 51 -28.42 7.91 6.96
CA PHE A 51 -28.15 9.03 6.06
C PHE A 51 -26.65 9.27 5.91
N SER A 52 -25.88 9.13 6.99
CA SER A 52 -24.41 9.19 6.94
C SER A 52 -23.84 8.10 6.02
N SER A 53 -24.40 6.89 6.01
CA SER A 53 -23.92 5.78 5.15
C SER A 53 -24.21 5.99 3.67
N ARG A 54 -25.32 6.66 3.31
CA ARG A 54 -25.71 6.89 1.91
C ARG A 54 -24.90 7.98 1.21
N ILE A 55 -24.43 8.99 1.96
CA ILE A 55 -23.59 10.06 1.40
C ILE A 55 -22.19 9.53 1.05
N THR A 56 -21.65 8.59 1.85
CA THR A 56 -20.30 8.04 1.63
C THR A 56 -20.23 6.96 0.55
N ALA A 57 -21.37 6.41 0.09
CA ALA A 57 -21.37 5.32 -0.87
C ALA A 57 -21.17 5.77 -2.33
N GLY A 58 -21.44 7.05 -2.66
CA GLY A 58 -21.30 7.58 -4.02
C GLY A 58 -19.90 8.10 -4.38
N GLN A 59 -19.16 8.63 -3.39
CA GLN A 59 -17.81 9.15 -3.62
C GLN A 59 -16.77 8.10 -4.06
N PRO A 60 -16.68 6.90 -3.47
CA PRO A 60 -15.59 5.97 -3.81
C PRO A 60 -15.71 5.45 -5.24
N LEU A 61 -16.93 5.35 -5.79
CA LEU A 61 -17.12 4.91 -7.18
C LEU A 61 -16.67 5.97 -8.18
N GLN A 62 -16.97 7.25 -7.92
CA GLN A 62 -16.53 8.34 -8.80
C GLN A 62 -15.00 8.52 -8.74
N GLU A 63 -14.40 8.38 -7.56
CA GLU A 63 -12.94 8.44 -7.41
C GLU A 63 -12.25 7.27 -8.13
N ALA A 64 -12.81 6.06 -8.04
CA ALA A 64 -12.29 4.91 -8.76
C ALA A 64 -12.40 5.09 -10.29
N TYR A 65 -13.54 5.62 -10.77
CA TYR A 65 -13.73 5.93 -12.19
C TYR A 65 -12.70 6.97 -12.68
N ASN A 66 -12.59 8.10 -11.99
CA ASN A 66 -11.65 9.15 -12.36
C ASN A 66 -10.19 8.66 -12.34
N ARG A 67 -9.83 7.78 -11.39
CA ARG A 67 -8.51 7.17 -11.33
C ARG A 67 -8.24 6.28 -12.53
N ALA A 68 -9.19 5.41 -12.88
CA ALA A 68 -9.06 4.53 -14.05
C ALA A 68 -8.96 5.32 -15.36
N GLU A 69 -9.74 6.40 -15.50
CA GLU A 69 -9.69 7.28 -16.67
C GLU A 69 -8.32 7.97 -16.79
N ALA A 70 -7.78 8.50 -15.69
CA ALA A 70 -6.45 9.11 -15.68
C ALA A 70 -5.32 8.11 -16.02
N GLU A 71 -5.45 6.86 -15.56
CA GLU A 71 -4.51 5.78 -15.87
C GLU A 71 -4.56 5.40 -17.35
N ILE A 72 -5.77 5.29 -17.93
CA ILE A 72 -5.95 5.04 -19.37
C ILE A 72 -5.29 6.15 -20.19
N GLU A 73 -5.54 7.42 -19.87
CA GLU A 73 -4.91 8.53 -20.60
C GLU A 73 -3.38 8.50 -20.51
N GLN A 74 -2.82 8.13 -19.36
CA GLN A 74 -1.38 7.99 -19.19
C GLN A 74 -0.83 6.87 -20.08
N LEU A 75 -1.48 5.71 -20.06
CA LEU A 75 -1.05 4.54 -20.84
C LEU A 75 -1.18 4.78 -22.34
N GLU A 76 -2.19 5.50 -22.80
CA GLU A 76 -2.34 5.87 -24.21
C GLU A 76 -1.22 6.80 -24.68
N ARG A 77 -0.84 7.79 -23.85
CA ARG A 77 0.30 8.67 -24.14
C ARG A 77 1.61 7.90 -24.20
N GLU A 78 1.83 6.99 -23.25
CA GLU A 78 3.02 6.14 -23.21
C GLU A 78 3.07 5.20 -24.43
N GLN A 79 1.95 4.57 -24.76
CA GLN A 79 1.84 3.71 -25.93
C GLN A 79 2.17 4.47 -27.22
N ALA A 80 1.63 5.68 -27.39
CA ALA A 80 1.92 6.51 -28.56
C ALA A 80 3.43 6.83 -28.66
N ALA A 81 4.07 7.17 -27.54
CA ALA A 81 5.51 7.43 -27.48
C ALA A 81 6.34 6.18 -27.80
N LEU A 82 5.96 5.01 -27.29
CA LEU A 82 6.63 3.74 -27.56
C LEU A 82 6.44 3.29 -29.02
N ILE A 83 5.27 3.51 -29.59
CA ILE A 83 4.99 3.27 -31.02
C ILE A 83 5.91 4.13 -31.87
N ALA A 84 6.00 5.44 -31.58
CA ALA A 84 6.87 6.35 -32.32
C ALA A 84 8.36 5.93 -32.24
N GLN A 85 8.83 5.53 -31.06
CA GLN A 85 10.21 5.04 -30.87
C GLN A 85 10.45 3.74 -31.65
N ARG A 86 9.52 2.78 -31.59
CA ARG A 86 9.59 1.54 -32.34
C ARG A 86 9.64 1.80 -33.85
N ASP A 87 8.78 2.69 -34.33
CA ASP A 87 8.69 2.99 -35.77
C ASP A 87 9.95 3.70 -36.26
N TYR A 88 10.51 4.60 -35.44
CA TYR A 88 11.81 5.20 -35.70
C TYR A 88 12.93 4.14 -35.75
N ALA A 89 13.03 3.27 -34.75
CA ALA A 89 14.04 2.21 -34.69
C ALA A 89 13.94 1.21 -35.86
N ARG A 90 12.76 1.08 -36.48
CA ARG A 90 12.53 0.25 -37.68
C ARG A 90 12.74 0.99 -39.00
N SER A 91 12.97 2.30 -38.96
CA SER A 91 13.12 3.12 -40.15
C SER A 91 14.53 3.08 -40.72
N ASP A 92 14.66 3.34 -42.02
CA ASP A 92 15.96 3.47 -42.68
C ASP A 92 16.78 4.64 -42.11
N ALA A 93 16.13 5.67 -41.58
CA ALA A 93 16.80 6.81 -40.94
C ALA A 93 17.60 6.38 -39.71
N PHE A 94 17.07 5.43 -38.92
CA PHE A 94 17.81 4.86 -37.79
C PHE A 94 18.99 4.02 -38.27
N VAL A 95 18.81 3.19 -39.31
CA VAL A 95 19.90 2.40 -39.91
C VAL A 95 21.00 3.31 -40.42
N GLU A 96 20.64 4.41 -41.09
CA GLU A 96 21.59 5.39 -41.60
C GLU A 96 22.34 6.11 -40.49
N GLN A 97 21.65 6.51 -39.42
CA GLN A 97 22.31 7.12 -38.26
C GLN A 97 23.30 6.14 -37.64
N TRP A 98 22.86 4.92 -37.35
CA TRP A 98 23.70 3.88 -36.77
C TRP A 98 24.92 3.58 -37.64
N ALA A 99 24.71 3.50 -38.96
CA ALA A 99 25.77 3.24 -39.92
C ALA A 99 26.86 4.33 -39.86
N ARG A 100 26.51 5.60 -39.65
CA ARG A 100 27.48 6.70 -39.52
C ARG A 100 28.11 6.80 -38.14
N ASP A 101 27.31 6.69 -37.10
CA ASP A 101 27.72 6.96 -35.71
C ASP A 101 28.53 5.78 -35.15
N GLU A 102 27.97 4.57 -35.20
CA GLU A 102 28.61 3.35 -34.68
C GLU A 102 29.35 2.57 -35.77
N GLY A 103 28.72 2.39 -36.93
CA GLY A 103 29.26 1.58 -38.03
C GLY A 103 30.44 2.22 -38.77
N LYS A 104 30.64 3.53 -38.63
CA LYS A 104 31.62 4.34 -39.39
C LYS A 104 31.57 4.10 -40.91
N MET A 105 30.40 3.74 -41.41
CA MET A 105 30.11 3.50 -42.82
C MET A 105 29.81 4.82 -43.52
N ILE A 106 30.14 4.88 -44.80
CA ILE A 106 29.93 6.04 -45.67
C ILE A 106 29.16 5.63 -46.92
N ARG A 107 28.36 6.53 -47.48
CA ARG A 107 27.65 6.27 -48.75
C ARG A 107 28.64 6.27 -49.93
N PRO A 108 28.28 5.64 -51.07
CA PRO A 108 29.07 5.77 -52.29
C PRO A 108 29.29 7.24 -52.68
N GLY A 109 30.54 7.66 -52.80
CA GLY A 109 30.93 9.04 -53.15
C GLY A 109 31.20 9.96 -51.95
N GLU A 110 30.97 9.52 -50.72
CA GLU A 110 31.39 10.24 -49.51
C GLU A 110 32.87 9.98 -49.19
N VAL A 111 33.54 10.91 -48.50
CA VAL A 111 34.95 10.77 -48.05
C VAL A 111 35.00 10.88 -46.53
N LEU A 112 35.46 9.82 -45.86
CA LEU A 112 35.66 9.82 -44.41
C LEU A 112 36.93 10.63 -44.06
N VAL A 113 36.78 11.71 -43.30
CA VAL A 113 37.90 12.52 -42.80
C VAL A 113 38.12 12.18 -41.32
N VAL A 114 39.30 11.65 -40.99
CA VAL A 114 39.72 11.43 -39.61
C VAL A 114 40.71 12.53 -39.23
N PRO A 115 40.35 13.47 -38.33
CA PRO A 115 41.28 14.49 -37.87
C PRO A 115 42.44 13.85 -37.13
N VAL A 116 43.65 13.93 -37.69
CA VAL A 116 44.87 13.60 -36.95
C VAL A 116 45.23 14.85 -36.14
N PRO A 117 45.31 14.79 -34.81
CA PRO A 117 45.79 15.93 -34.03
C PRO A 117 47.20 16.26 -34.51
N ALA A 118 47.43 17.54 -34.85
CA ALA A 118 48.77 18.00 -35.19
C ALA A 118 49.68 17.65 -34.01
N ALA A 119 50.64 16.78 -34.26
CA ALA A 119 51.65 16.45 -33.28
C ALA A 119 52.31 17.77 -32.85
N ARG A 120 51.98 18.26 -31.66
CA ARG A 120 53.02 18.92 -30.87
C ARG A 120 54.13 17.90 -30.83
N SER A 121 55.31 18.29 -31.29
CA SER A 121 56.56 17.56 -31.10
C SER A 121 56.76 17.32 -29.60
N LEU A 122 56.11 16.28 -29.09
CA LEU A 122 56.49 15.59 -27.90
C LEU A 122 57.74 14.80 -28.30
N PRO A 123 58.78 14.79 -27.45
CA PRO A 123 59.93 13.95 -27.70
C PRO A 123 59.42 12.54 -27.96
N GLU A 124 59.98 11.92 -29.00
CA GLU A 124 59.72 10.55 -29.40
C GLU A 124 59.93 9.64 -28.19
N GLN A 125 58.86 9.43 -27.43
CA GLN A 125 58.80 8.32 -26.51
C GLN A 125 58.78 7.12 -27.43
N ALA A 126 59.88 6.37 -27.39
CA ALA A 126 59.93 5.02 -27.88
C ALA A 126 58.61 4.35 -27.46
N VAL A 127 57.80 4.00 -28.46
CA VAL A 127 56.68 3.10 -28.25
C VAL A 127 57.30 1.80 -27.77
N ASP A 128 57.43 1.65 -26.45
CA ASP A 128 57.54 0.35 -25.84
C ASP A 128 56.33 -0.42 -26.39
N THR A 129 56.64 -1.35 -27.28
CA THR A 129 55.66 -2.32 -27.75
C THR A 129 55.34 -3.16 -26.53
N THR A 130 54.39 -2.68 -25.72
CA THR A 130 53.73 -3.50 -24.72
C THR A 130 53.02 -4.57 -25.51
N VAL A 131 53.68 -5.72 -25.61
CA VAL A 131 53.09 -6.97 -26.04
C VAL A 131 51.76 -7.07 -25.29
N SER A 132 50.66 -7.01 -26.03
CA SER A 132 49.35 -7.32 -25.52
C SER A 132 49.40 -8.79 -25.11
N VAL A 133 49.74 -9.05 -23.85
CA VAL A 133 49.57 -10.38 -23.28
C VAL A 133 48.06 -10.63 -23.34
N PRO A 134 47.60 -11.67 -24.05
CA PRO A 134 46.20 -12.02 -24.02
C PRO A 134 45.85 -12.32 -22.56
N VAL A 135 45.10 -11.42 -21.93
CA VAL A 135 44.52 -11.68 -20.62
C VAL A 135 43.43 -12.71 -20.88
N GLU A 136 43.81 -13.98 -20.74
CA GLU A 136 42.91 -15.10 -20.54
C GLU A 136 42.00 -14.73 -19.36
N THR A 137 40.85 -14.13 -19.66
CA THR A 137 39.77 -13.94 -18.70
C THR A 137 39.06 -15.29 -18.56
N THR A 138 39.77 -16.29 -18.05
CA THR A 138 39.10 -17.43 -17.43
C THR A 138 38.65 -16.91 -16.07
N ALA A 139 37.43 -16.37 -16.03
CA ALA A 139 36.76 -16.15 -14.76
C ALA A 139 36.79 -17.49 -13.99
N PRO A 140 37.11 -17.49 -12.69
CA PRO A 140 37.00 -18.71 -11.90
C PRO A 140 35.59 -19.24 -12.10
N LYS A 141 35.48 -20.48 -12.58
CA LYS A 141 34.19 -21.14 -12.83
C LYS A 141 33.54 -21.36 -11.48
N ALA A 142 32.79 -20.36 -11.01
CA ALA A 142 32.00 -20.48 -9.81
C ALA A 142 30.97 -21.58 -10.06
N GLU A 143 30.90 -22.54 -9.15
CA GLU A 143 29.88 -23.56 -9.23
C GLU A 143 28.50 -22.89 -9.09
N PRO A 144 27.46 -23.33 -9.82
CA PRO A 144 26.18 -22.63 -9.88
C PRO A 144 25.57 -22.26 -8.51
N TRP A 145 25.79 -23.09 -7.48
CA TRP A 145 25.30 -22.83 -6.13
C TRP A 145 25.99 -21.64 -5.43
N GLN A 146 27.27 -21.38 -5.74
CA GLN A 146 28.03 -20.25 -5.18
C GLN A 146 27.49 -18.92 -5.71
N VAL A 147 27.07 -18.91 -6.99
CA VAL A 147 26.40 -17.75 -7.61
C VAL A 147 25.06 -17.47 -6.92
N TRP A 148 24.25 -18.51 -6.69
CA TRP A 148 22.99 -18.35 -5.97
C TRP A 148 23.20 -17.87 -4.52
N TRP A 149 24.20 -18.40 -3.82
CA TRP A 149 24.52 -17.98 -2.47
C TRP A 149 24.85 -16.48 -2.39
N ALA A 150 25.73 -16.01 -3.28
CA ALA A 150 26.11 -14.60 -3.34
C ALA A 150 24.91 -13.68 -3.64
N LEU A 151 23.99 -14.09 -4.52
CA LEU A 151 22.81 -13.29 -4.86
C LEU A 151 21.82 -13.14 -3.69
N PHE A 152 21.66 -14.17 -2.86
CA PHE A 152 20.68 -14.15 -1.77
C PHE A 152 21.23 -13.61 -0.45
N LEU A 153 22.54 -13.76 -0.22
CA LEU A 153 23.15 -13.48 1.08
C LEU A 153 24.22 -12.39 1.03
N ASP A 154 24.56 -11.88 -0.18
CA ASP A 154 25.55 -10.82 -0.42
C ASP A 154 26.89 -11.06 0.32
N ALA A 155 27.26 -12.33 0.44
CA ALA A 155 28.39 -12.81 1.22
C ALA A 155 29.07 -13.98 0.51
N ALA A 156 30.36 -14.18 0.79
CA ALA A 156 31.10 -15.31 0.26
C ALA A 156 30.53 -16.64 0.79
N PRO A 157 30.41 -17.68 -0.05
CA PRO A 157 29.99 -19.00 0.39
C PRO A 157 31.03 -19.60 1.35
N PRO A 158 30.61 -20.38 2.36
CA PRO A 158 31.54 -21.05 3.28
C PRO A 158 32.35 -22.14 2.55
N ASP A 159 33.63 -22.27 2.90
CA ASP A 159 34.49 -23.33 2.40
C ASP A 159 34.04 -24.68 2.98
N ILE A 160 33.67 -25.60 2.09
CA ILE A 160 33.32 -26.98 2.41
C ILE A 160 34.51 -27.84 1.98
N GLU A 161 35.40 -28.16 2.93
CA GLU A 161 36.45 -29.17 2.77
C GLU A 161 35.90 -30.61 2.85
#